data_AF-A0A821KGQ3-F1
#
_entry.id   AF-A0A821KGQ3-F1
#
_cell.length_a   1.000
_cell.length_b   1.000
_cell.length_c   1.000
_cell.angle_alpha   90.00
_cell.angle_beta   90.00
_cell.angle_gamma   90.00
#
_symmetry.space_group_name_H-M   'P 1'
#
loop_
_entity.id
_entity.type
_entity.pdbx_description
1 polymer ?
#
loop_
_entity_poly.entity_id
_entity_poly.type
_entity_poly.pdbx_seq_one_letter_code
_entity_poly.pdbx_strand_id
1 'polypeptide(L)'
;MLHHYCVIIQYSSKEKKTMVTHIEYLSNELWFSIFSYLEAHDLFRAFINLNNYFNELIASRHLLYNVQFNKNDHSSFISIIHCTSPEILNRIISLQWIAKPRYGFLPEFLNKNISKFTRLRALKIEIHPRQTFLICKILPELNSLEYLSVKSITIKALLVETIFAISCLHICELINSHVMRNIECSLVGQSYIEVLYLTNISIDVHSIKESFFDHIPKLKRLELSGLIQTFKNLSSWITNQILIYEKIPIIKLK
;
A
#
# COMPACT_ATOMS: atom_id res chain seq x y z
N MET A 1 -58.27 66.19 14.62
CA MET A 1 -57.24 65.41 15.33
C MET A 1 -57.29 63.98 14.81
N LEU A 2 -56.26 63.63 14.02
CA LEU A 2 -55.69 62.33 13.66
C LEU A 2 -56.59 61.08 13.55
N HIS A 3 -56.91 60.73 12.30
CA HIS A 3 -57.30 59.37 11.89
C HIS A 3 -56.16 58.37 12.16
N HIS A 4 -56.43 57.35 12.98
CA HIS A 4 -55.59 56.17 13.11
C HIS A 4 -56.14 55.05 12.20
N TYR A 5 -55.52 54.88 11.03
CA TYR A 5 -55.68 53.66 10.24
C TYR A 5 -54.82 52.56 10.86
N CYS A 6 -55.48 51.53 11.41
CA CYS A 6 -54.83 50.31 11.86
C CYS A 6 -54.61 49.41 10.62
N VAL A 7 -53.37 49.37 10.12
CA VAL A 7 -52.96 48.42 9.08
C VAL A 7 -52.64 47.10 9.77
N ILE A 8 -53.55 46.14 9.68
CA ILE A 8 -53.29 44.75 10.06
C ILE A 8 -52.42 44.14 8.96
N ILE A 9 -51.11 44.03 9.22
CA ILE A 9 -50.19 43.26 8.37
C ILE A 9 -50.39 41.77 8.72
N GLN A 10 -51.21 41.07 7.94
CA GLN A 10 -51.22 39.61 7.94
C GLN A 10 -49.92 39.11 7.30
N TYR A 11 -48.96 38.70 8.13
CA TYR A 11 -47.82 37.91 7.68
C TYR A 11 -48.32 36.52 7.26
N SER A 12 -48.56 36.35 5.96
CA SER A 12 -48.62 35.03 5.33
C SER A 12 -47.27 34.34 5.59
N SER A 13 -47.26 33.33 6.47
CA SER A 13 -46.10 32.45 6.62
C SER A 13 -45.97 31.62 5.35
N LYS A 14 -45.20 32.12 4.38
CA LYS A 14 -44.65 31.27 3.32
C LYS A 14 -43.78 30.24 4.02
N GLU A 15 -44.31 29.04 4.19
CA GLU A 15 -43.53 27.86 4.53
C GLU A 15 -42.38 27.77 3.53
N LYS A 16 -41.18 28.16 3.96
CA LYS A 16 -39.96 27.78 3.25
C LYS A 16 -39.93 26.26 3.32
N LYS A 17 -40.37 25.59 2.24
CA LYS A 17 -40.02 24.20 1.98
C LYS A 17 -38.49 24.15 2.06
N THR A 18 -37.97 23.73 3.20
CA THR A 18 -36.59 23.31 3.34
C THR A 18 -36.42 22.18 2.35
N MET A 19 -35.72 22.44 1.26
CA MET A 19 -35.29 21.38 0.36
C MET A 19 -34.38 20.48 1.19
N VAL A 20 -34.92 19.36 1.66
CA VAL A 20 -34.13 18.29 2.24
C VAL A 20 -33.42 17.65 1.06
N THR A 21 -32.17 18.04 0.85
CA THR A 21 -31.30 17.35 -0.11
C THR A 21 -30.93 16.01 0.51
N HIS A 22 -31.55 14.94 0.04
CA HIS A 22 -31.15 13.58 0.36
C HIS A 22 -29.88 13.25 -0.41
N ILE A 23 -28.77 13.16 0.30
CA ILE A 23 -27.46 12.87 -0.27
C ILE A 23 -27.42 11.48 -0.92
N GLU A 24 -28.33 10.59 -0.52
CA GLU A 24 -28.53 9.25 -1.07
C GLU A 24 -29.04 9.27 -2.53
N TYR A 25 -29.54 10.40 -3.03
CA TYR A 25 -29.94 10.52 -4.45
C TYR A 25 -28.78 10.85 -5.40
N LEU A 26 -27.57 11.03 -4.89
CA LEU A 26 -26.39 11.06 -5.73
C LEU A 26 -26.21 9.71 -6.43
N SER A 27 -25.70 9.74 -7.67
CA SER A 27 -25.47 8.50 -8.41
C SER A 27 -24.39 7.65 -7.74
N ASN A 28 -24.48 6.33 -7.90
CA ASN A 28 -23.51 5.41 -7.31
C ASN A 28 -22.08 5.68 -7.81
N GLU A 29 -21.93 6.15 -9.05
CA GLU A 29 -20.64 6.52 -9.64
C GLU A 29 -20.00 7.70 -8.90
N LEU A 30 -20.80 8.70 -8.51
CA LEU A 30 -20.32 9.83 -7.71
C LEU A 30 -19.88 9.35 -6.32
N TRP A 31 -20.65 8.45 -5.70
CA TRP A 31 -20.27 7.87 -4.42
C TRP A 31 -18.98 7.03 -4.51
N PHE A 32 -18.84 6.17 -5.51
CA PHE A 32 -17.61 5.42 -5.71
C PHE A 32 -16.41 6.35 -6.00
N SER A 33 -16.64 7.46 -6.71
CA SER A 33 -15.61 8.48 -6.89
C SER A 33 -15.22 9.12 -5.56
N ILE A 34 -16.18 9.52 -4.73
CA ILE A 34 -15.89 10.06 -3.37
C ILE A 34 -15.14 9.02 -2.54
N PHE A 35 -15.60 7.77 -2.51
CA PHE A 35 -14.99 6.70 -1.73
C PHE A 35 -13.57 6.37 -2.20
N SER A 36 -13.24 6.58 -3.47
CA SER A 36 -11.87 6.38 -3.97
C SER A 36 -10.84 7.34 -3.37
N TYR A 37 -11.29 8.47 -2.80
CA TYR A 37 -10.43 9.42 -2.08
C TYR A 37 -10.33 9.13 -0.57
N LEU A 38 -11.08 8.15 -0.06
CA LEU A 38 -11.09 7.79 1.36
C LEU A 38 -10.27 6.52 1.60
N GLU A 39 -9.60 6.46 2.75
CA GLU A 39 -9.05 5.20 3.22
C GLU A 39 -10.17 4.27 3.71
N ALA A 40 -9.95 2.96 3.63
CA ALA A 40 -10.98 1.98 4.01
C ALA A 40 -11.46 2.15 5.46
N HIS A 41 -10.57 2.56 6.37
CA HIS A 41 -10.92 2.74 7.78
C HIS A 41 -11.86 3.94 7.97
N ASP A 42 -11.60 5.07 7.31
CA ASP A 42 -12.47 6.26 7.31
C ASP A 42 -13.83 5.94 6.70
N LEU A 43 -13.82 5.21 5.58
CA LEU A 43 -15.02 4.78 4.90
C LEU A 43 -15.90 3.92 5.82
N PHE A 44 -15.35 2.86 6.39
CA PHE A 44 -16.13 1.99 7.27
C PHE A 44 -16.59 2.75 8.50
N ARG A 45 -15.75 3.57 9.13
CA ARG A 45 -16.15 4.34 10.31
C ARG A 45 -17.29 5.33 10.02
N ALA A 46 -17.28 5.98 8.86
CA ALA A 46 -18.26 7.02 8.53
C ALA A 46 -19.57 6.45 7.97
N PHE A 47 -19.51 5.37 7.18
CA PHE A 47 -20.64 4.91 6.38
C PHE A 47 -21.18 3.53 6.76
N ILE A 48 -20.43 2.70 7.49
CA ILE A 48 -20.94 1.39 7.91
C ILE A 48 -22.09 1.59 8.90
N ASN A 49 -23.17 0.83 8.72
CA ASN A 49 -24.39 0.91 9.52
C ASN A 49 -25.08 2.29 9.52
N LEU A 50 -24.72 3.18 8.58
CA LEU A 50 -25.39 4.47 8.45
C LEU A 50 -26.83 4.29 7.96
N ASN A 51 -27.00 3.56 6.86
CA ASN A 51 -28.27 3.05 6.35
C ASN A 51 -28.04 1.91 5.35
N ASN A 52 -29.11 1.26 4.88
CA ASN A 52 -29.02 0.15 3.94
C ASN A 52 -28.35 0.54 2.61
N TYR A 53 -28.64 1.74 2.11
CA TYR A 53 -28.06 2.22 0.85
C TYR A 53 -26.53 2.30 0.91
N PHE A 54 -25.97 2.90 1.97
CA PHE A 54 -24.51 2.95 2.14
C PHE A 54 -23.90 1.58 2.42
N ASN A 55 -24.59 0.72 3.16
CA ASN A 55 -24.13 -0.65 3.37
C ASN A 55 -24.04 -1.43 2.04
N GLU A 56 -25.00 -1.25 1.13
CA GLU A 56 -24.97 -1.84 -0.22
C GLU A 56 -23.83 -1.26 -1.07
N LEU A 57 -23.61 0.06 -1.02
CA LEU A 57 -22.48 0.69 -1.70
C LEU A 57 -21.13 0.17 -1.18
N ILE A 58 -20.99 0.03 0.14
CA ILE A 58 -19.78 -0.53 0.76
C ILE A 58 -19.62 -2.00 0.39
N ALA A 59 -20.70 -2.79 0.38
CA ALA A 59 -20.65 -4.21 -0.03
C ALA A 59 -20.42 -4.39 -1.54
N SER A 60 -20.58 -3.34 -2.35
CA SER A 60 -20.47 -3.41 -3.80
C SER A 60 -19.11 -3.91 -4.28
N ARG A 61 -19.13 -4.91 -5.18
CA ARG A 61 -17.95 -5.46 -5.85
C ARG A 61 -17.11 -4.43 -6.64
N HIS A 62 -17.71 -3.29 -6.97
CA HIS A 62 -17.08 -2.22 -7.73
C HIS A 62 -16.16 -1.35 -6.86
N LEU A 63 -16.38 -1.35 -5.55
CA LEU A 63 -15.56 -0.59 -4.61
C LEU A 63 -14.30 -1.38 -4.24
N LEU A 64 -13.14 -0.75 -4.41
CA LEU A 64 -11.82 -1.30 -4.09
C LEU A 64 -11.22 -0.54 -2.91
N TYR A 65 -10.42 -1.22 -2.10
CA TYR A 65 -9.91 -0.65 -0.86
C TYR A 65 -8.40 -0.48 -0.85
N ASN A 66 -8.01 0.72 -0.41
CA ASN A 66 -6.67 1.02 0.07
C ASN A 66 -6.72 1.04 1.59
N VAL A 67 -5.88 0.23 2.22
CA VAL A 67 -5.87 0.07 3.67
C VAL A 67 -4.50 0.48 4.19
N GLN A 68 -4.48 1.52 5.02
CA GLN A 68 -3.26 1.96 5.68
C GLN A 68 -3.43 1.87 7.20
N PHE A 69 -2.46 1.23 7.84
CA PHE A 69 -2.36 1.09 9.28
C PHE A 69 -1.18 1.90 9.79
N ASN A 70 -1.49 2.95 10.55
CA ASN A 70 -0.51 3.82 11.19
C ASN A 70 -0.17 3.34 12.60
N LYS A 71 0.98 3.79 13.15
CA LYS A 71 1.62 3.30 14.40
C LYS A 71 0.73 3.18 15.64
N ASN A 72 -0.43 3.84 15.66
CA ASN A 72 -1.31 3.91 16.83
C ASN A 72 -2.69 3.28 16.59
N ASP A 73 -2.95 2.70 15.41
CA ASP A 73 -4.32 2.39 15.00
C ASP A 73 -4.70 0.90 15.08
N HIS A 74 -4.35 0.28 16.21
CA HIS A 74 -4.79 -1.09 16.52
C HIS A 74 -6.32 -1.20 16.55
N SER A 75 -7.02 -0.15 17.00
CA SER A 75 -8.48 -0.10 17.01
C SER A 75 -9.08 -0.11 15.61
N SER A 76 -8.53 0.63 14.65
CA SER A 76 -9.04 0.58 13.26
C SER A 76 -8.67 -0.72 12.56
N PHE A 77 -7.53 -1.32 12.90
CA PHE A 77 -7.20 -2.67 12.43
C PHE A 77 -8.22 -3.70 12.90
N ILE A 78 -8.54 -3.67 14.19
CA ILE A 78 -9.54 -4.54 14.81
C ILE A 78 -10.93 -4.26 14.22
N SER A 79 -11.34 -3.00 14.05
CA SER A 79 -12.65 -2.68 13.46
C SER A 79 -12.75 -3.14 12.01
N ILE A 80 -11.73 -2.90 11.18
CA ILE A 80 -11.67 -3.43 9.81
C ILE A 80 -11.81 -4.95 9.83
N ILE A 81 -11.01 -5.65 10.65
CA ILE A 81 -11.02 -7.11 10.69
C ILE A 81 -12.34 -7.69 11.17
N HIS A 82 -12.93 -7.14 12.22
CA HIS A 82 -14.20 -7.62 12.76
C HIS A 82 -15.39 -7.29 11.86
N CYS A 83 -15.31 -6.21 11.07
CA CYS A 83 -16.35 -5.85 10.11
C CYS A 83 -16.13 -6.47 8.72
N THR A 84 -14.95 -7.00 8.41
CA THR A 84 -14.66 -7.55 7.08
C THR A 84 -15.23 -8.95 6.89
N SER A 85 -16.27 -9.04 6.05
CA SER A 85 -16.60 -10.30 5.38
C SER A 85 -15.43 -10.73 4.48
N PRO A 86 -15.29 -12.04 4.16
CA PRO A 86 -14.30 -12.51 3.18
C PRO A 86 -14.34 -11.74 1.84
N GLU A 87 -15.50 -11.20 1.48
CA GLU A 87 -15.73 -10.42 0.26
C GLU A 87 -15.13 -9.00 0.34
N ILE A 88 -14.89 -8.47 1.54
CA ILE A 88 -14.17 -7.19 1.69
C ILE A 88 -12.67 -7.42 1.47
N LEU A 89 -12.13 -8.51 2.04
CA LEU A 89 -10.70 -8.82 1.93
C LEU A 89 -10.27 -9.05 0.47
N ASN A 90 -11.13 -9.65 -0.35
CA ASN A 90 -10.84 -9.85 -1.77
C ASN A 90 -10.86 -8.54 -2.59
N ARG A 91 -11.34 -7.43 -2.03
CA ARG A 91 -11.37 -6.10 -2.67
C ARG A 91 -10.24 -5.18 -2.20
N ILE A 92 -9.42 -5.63 -1.25
CA ILE A 92 -8.22 -4.89 -0.83
C ILE A 92 -7.17 -5.00 -1.94
N ILE A 93 -6.84 -3.86 -2.56
CA ILE A 93 -5.85 -3.76 -3.63
C ILE A 93 -4.49 -3.25 -3.13
N SER A 94 -4.50 -2.47 -2.06
CA SER A 94 -3.30 -1.93 -1.43
C SER A 94 -3.39 -2.08 0.09
N LEU A 95 -2.31 -2.56 0.69
CA LEU A 95 -2.18 -2.74 2.11
C LEU A 95 -0.85 -2.17 2.60
N GLN A 96 -0.93 -1.19 3.50
CA GLN A 96 0.22 -0.53 4.08
C GLN A 96 0.21 -0.66 5.60
N TRP A 97 1.32 -1.14 6.16
CA TRP A 97 1.52 -1.34 7.59
C TRP A 97 2.82 -0.71 8.03
N ILE A 98 2.70 0.49 8.58
CA ILE A 98 3.81 1.25 9.13
C ILE A 98 3.59 1.34 10.64
N ALA A 99 3.49 0.19 11.31
CA ALA A 99 3.40 0.12 12.76
C ALA A 99 4.74 -0.24 13.39
N LYS A 100 4.94 0.14 14.65
CA LYS A 100 6.14 -0.30 15.39
C LYS A 100 6.11 -1.83 15.48
N PRO A 101 7.21 -2.53 15.18
CA PRO A 101 7.26 -3.99 15.01
C PRO A 101 7.03 -4.80 16.30
N ARG A 102 6.59 -4.16 17.40
CA ARG A 102 6.49 -4.78 18.72
C ARG A 102 5.43 -5.89 18.78
N TYR A 103 4.44 -5.89 17.88
CA TYR A 103 3.43 -6.95 17.83
C TYR A 103 3.06 -7.34 16.39
N GLY A 104 3.27 -8.61 16.06
CA GLY A 104 3.19 -9.19 14.71
C GLY A 104 1.80 -9.51 14.18
N PHE A 105 0.80 -8.68 14.52
CA PHE A 105 -0.57 -8.98 14.16
C PHE A 105 -0.79 -9.06 12.66
N LEU A 106 -0.15 -8.20 11.85
CA LEU A 106 -0.37 -8.23 10.42
C LEU A 106 0.19 -9.50 9.75
N PRO A 107 1.47 -9.90 9.92
CA PRO A 107 1.96 -11.16 9.38
C PRO A 107 1.07 -12.36 9.75
N GLU A 108 0.63 -12.45 11.00
CA GLU A 108 -0.26 -13.53 11.44
C GLU A 108 -1.64 -13.46 10.78
N PHE A 109 -2.21 -12.26 10.67
CA PHE A 109 -3.48 -12.02 10.00
C PHE A 109 -3.42 -12.36 8.52
N LEU A 110 -2.36 -11.94 7.84
CA LEU A 110 -2.09 -12.28 6.44
C LEU A 110 -1.99 -13.79 6.29
N ASN A 111 -1.13 -14.48 7.05
CA ASN A 111 -1.01 -15.94 6.97
C ASN A 111 -2.34 -16.67 7.21
N LYS A 112 -3.24 -16.14 8.05
CA LYS A 112 -4.58 -16.73 8.26
C LYS A 112 -5.58 -16.46 7.13
N ASN A 113 -5.42 -15.36 6.39
CA ASN A 113 -6.40 -14.87 5.43
C ASN A 113 -5.86 -14.73 4.01
N ILE A 114 -4.66 -15.24 3.75
CA ILE A 114 -3.90 -15.00 2.53
C ILE A 114 -4.68 -15.35 1.26
N SER A 115 -5.39 -16.47 1.28
CA SER A 115 -6.26 -16.93 0.19
C SER A 115 -7.41 -15.97 -0.14
N LYS A 116 -7.75 -15.06 0.78
CA LYS A 116 -8.79 -14.05 0.58
C LYS A 116 -8.25 -12.78 -0.09
N PHE A 117 -6.94 -12.55 -0.11
CA PHE A 117 -6.30 -11.38 -0.72
C PHE A 117 -6.03 -11.58 -2.23
N THR A 118 -7.04 -12.02 -2.98
CA THR A 118 -6.86 -12.41 -4.40
C THR A 118 -6.53 -11.24 -5.32
N ARG A 119 -6.86 -10.00 -4.93
CA ARG A 119 -6.64 -8.78 -5.72
C ARG A 119 -5.59 -7.85 -5.12
N LEU A 120 -4.85 -8.30 -4.10
CA LEU A 120 -3.82 -7.47 -3.47
C LEU A 120 -2.66 -7.26 -4.45
N ARG A 121 -2.46 -6.00 -4.86
CA ARG A 121 -1.42 -5.59 -5.82
C ARG A 121 -0.27 -4.85 -5.18
N ALA A 122 -0.51 -4.15 -4.08
CA ALA A 122 0.51 -3.40 -3.38
C ALA A 122 0.56 -3.79 -1.91
N LEU A 123 1.75 -4.13 -1.43
CA LEU A 123 2.02 -4.43 -0.03
C LEU A 123 3.19 -3.60 0.48
N LYS A 124 2.99 -2.82 1.54
CA LYS A 124 4.04 -2.09 2.23
C LYS A 124 4.06 -2.49 3.69
N ILE A 125 5.16 -3.06 4.18
CA ILE A 125 5.24 -3.66 5.51
C ILE A 125 6.55 -3.30 6.22
N GLU A 126 6.44 -2.92 7.49
CA GLU A 126 7.56 -2.90 8.43
C GLU A 126 7.58 -4.21 9.24
N ILE A 127 8.67 -4.99 9.12
CA ILE A 127 8.78 -6.33 9.70
C ILE A 127 9.88 -6.39 10.77
N HIS A 128 9.64 -7.20 11.80
CA HIS A 128 10.66 -7.58 12.77
C HIS A 128 11.51 -8.74 12.23
N PRO A 129 12.81 -8.85 12.54
CA PRO A 129 13.65 -9.99 12.12
C PRO A 129 13.14 -11.39 12.53
N ARG A 130 12.26 -11.46 13.53
CA ARG A 130 11.59 -12.72 13.96
C ARG A 130 10.45 -13.13 13.04
N GLN A 131 9.88 -12.20 12.27
CA GLN A 131 8.77 -12.43 11.35
C GLN A 131 9.23 -12.78 9.94
N THR A 132 10.53 -12.69 9.65
CA THR A 132 11.09 -12.93 8.31
C THR A 132 10.62 -14.25 7.73
N PHE A 133 10.67 -15.34 8.49
CA PHE A 133 10.25 -16.66 8.00
C PHE A 133 8.75 -16.69 7.64
N LEU A 134 7.90 -16.10 8.48
CA LEU A 134 6.47 -16.03 8.23
C LEU A 134 6.16 -15.22 6.96
N ILE A 135 6.87 -14.11 6.77
CA ILE A 135 6.72 -13.27 5.57
C ILE A 135 7.22 -14.01 4.32
N CYS A 136 8.34 -14.72 4.41
CA CYS A 136 8.82 -15.57 3.32
C CYS A 136 7.81 -16.66 2.93
N LYS A 137 7.01 -17.15 3.88
CA LYS A 137 5.91 -18.08 3.58
C LYS A 137 4.73 -17.39 2.90
N ILE A 138 4.36 -16.18 3.35
CA ILE A 138 3.18 -15.45 2.86
C ILE A 138 3.38 -14.92 1.44
N LEU A 139 4.54 -14.33 1.16
CA LEU A 139 4.76 -13.56 -0.07
C LEU A 139 4.54 -14.37 -1.35
N PRO A 140 5.01 -15.63 -1.48
CA PRO A 140 4.76 -16.45 -2.68
C PRO A 140 3.28 -16.76 -2.93
N GLU A 141 2.42 -16.70 -1.91
CA GLU A 141 1.00 -16.96 -2.04
C GLU A 141 0.21 -15.74 -2.59
N LEU A 142 0.84 -14.56 -2.64
CA LEU A 142 0.25 -13.33 -3.18
C LEU A 142 0.40 -13.26 -4.71
N ASN A 143 -0.40 -14.04 -5.43
CA ASN A 143 -0.29 -14.21 -6.89
C ASN A 143 -0.51 -12.94 -7.73
N SER A 144 -1.08 -11.88 -7.14
CA SER A 144 -1.39 -10.62 -7.82
C SER A 144 -0.48 -9.45 -7.40
N LEU A 145 0.58 -9.72 -6.63
CA LEU A 145 1.41 -8.68 -6.02
C LEU A 145 2.39 -8.05 -7.01
N GLU A 146 2.10 -6.82 -7.42
CA GLU A 146 2.90 -6.05 -8.39
C GLU A 146 3.92 -5.12 -7.70
N TYR A 147 3.60 -4.64 -6.50
CA TYR A 147 4.42 -3.72 -5.70
C TYR A 147 4.66 -4.28 -4.29
N LEU A 148 5.93 -4.32 -3.87
CA LEU A 148 6.32 -4.72 -2.53
C LEU A 148 7.33 -3.74 -1.93
N SER A 149 7.00 -3.20 -0.75
CA SER A 149 7.92 -2.42 0.07
C SER A 149 8.12 -3.11 1.41
N VAL A 150 9.35 -3.53 1.70
CA VAL A 150 9.70 -4.18 2.96
C VAL A 150 10.72 -3.34 3.69
N LYS A 151 10.33 -2.89 4.88
CA LYS A 151 11.21 -2.23 5.83
C LYS A 151 11.54 -3.18 6.97
N SER A 152 12.83 -3.36 7.28
CA SER A 152 13.28 -4.20 8.39
C SER A 152 14.46 -3.56 9.13
N ILE A 153 14.69 -3.99 10.36
CA ILE A 153 15.93 -3.73 11.11
C ILE A 153 17.09 -4.53 10.51
N THR A 154 16.79 -5.71 9.96
CA THR A 154 17.76 -6.60 9.33
C THR A 154 17.07 -7.35 8.20
N ILE A 155 17.55 -7.16 6.98
CA ILE A 155 17.08 -7.90 5.81
C ILE A 155 17.95 -9.14 5.67
N LYS A 156 17.37 -10.33 5.81
CA LYS A 156 18.12 -11.59 5.67
C LYS A 156 18.17 -12.01 4.20
N ALA A 157 19.21 -12.76 3.83
CA ALA A 157 19.37 -13.31 2.47
C ALA A 157 18.12 -14.06 1.99
N LEU A 158 17.57 -14.94 2.84
CA LEU A 158 16.34 -15.68 2.57
C LEU A 158 15.16 -14.78 2.14
N LEU A 159 15.03 -13.60 2.74
CA LEU A 159 13.96 -12.67 2.40
C LEU A 159 14.14 -12.10 1.01
N VAL A 160 15.38 -11.71 0.67
CA VAL A 160 15.72 -11.19 -0.66
C VAL A 160 15.49 -12.28 -1.71
N GLU A 161 15.98 -13.49 -1.47
CA GLU A 161 15.76 -14.65 -2.35
C GLU A 161 14.27 -14.91 -2.57
N THR A 162 13.47 -14.88 -1.50
CA THR A 162 12.02 -15.08 -1.60
C THR A 162 11.36 -13.99 -2.43
N ILE A 163 11.71 -12.72 -2.18
CA ILE A 163 11.14 -11.57 -2.90
C ILE A 163 11.44 -11.65 -4.39
N PHE A 164 12.67 -12.04 -4.73
CA PHE A 164 13.13 -12.06 -6.11
C PHE A 164 12.53 -13.21 -6.91
N ALA A 165 12.09 -14.28 -6.22
CA ALA A 165 11.38 -15.40 -6.82
C ALA A 165 9.89 -15.10 -7.13
N ILE A 166 9.33 -13.97 -6.68
CA ILE A 166 7.93 -13.62 -6.94
C ILE A 166 7.78 -13.19 -8.41
N SER A 167 7.05 -13.99 -9.20
CA SER A 167 6.92 -13.80 -10.65
C SER A 167 6.05 -12.62 -11.07
N CYS A 168 5.11 -12.19 -10.21
CA CYS A 168 4.24 -11.04 -10.45
C CYS A 168 4.82 -9.71 -9.96
N LEU A 169 5.98 -9.72 -9.29
CA LEU A 169 6.54 -8.53 -8.68
C LEU A 169 7.32 -7.69 -9.70
N HIS A 170 6.88 -6.45 -9.90
CA HIS A 170 7.49 -5.50 -10.85
C HIS A 170 8.23 -4.36 -10.15
N ILE A 171 7.76 -3.96 -8.96
CA ILE A 171 8.35 -2.86 -8.20
C ILE A 171 8.69 -3.36 -6.80
N CYS A 172 9.95 -3.24 -6.42
CA CYS A 172 10.45 -3.65 -5.12
C CYS A 172 11.19 -2.51 -4.41
N GLU A 173 10.83 -2.26 -3.16
CA GLU A 173 11.52 -1.34 -2.27
C GLU A 173 11.99 -2.09 -1.02
N LEU A 174 13.31 -2.15 -0.82
CA LEU A 174 13.92 -2.77 0.34
C LEU A 174 14.59 -1.69 1.19
N ILE A 175 14.09 -1.54 2.42
CA ILE A 175 14.57 -0.51 3.35
C ILE A 175 15.14 -1.19 4.58
N ASN A 176 16.43 -0.96 4.82
CA ASN A 176 17.07 -1.37 6.06
C ASN A 176 17.12 -0.20 7.04
N SER A 177 16.79 -0.45 8.31
CA SER A 177 16.84 0.59 9.35
C SER A 177 18.26 0.77 9.90
N HIS A 178 19.11 -0.23 9.71
CA HIS A 178 20.54 -0.16 10.03
C HIS A 178 21.37 -0.53 8.82
N VAL A 179 22.55 0.07 8.68
CA VAL A 179 23.48 -0.32 7.63
C VAL A 179 23.97 -1.73 7.93
N MET A 180 23.71 -2.63 6.99
CA MET A 180 24.12 -4.02 7.12
C MET A 180 25.57 -4.26 6.69
N ARG A 181 26.13 -5.40 7.09
CA ARG A 181 27.27 -6.02 6.38
C ARG A 181 26.72 -6.82 5.20
N ASN A 182 27.52 -6.98 4.16
CA ASN A 182 27.17 -7.50 2.83
C ASN A 182 26.13 -8.64 2.86
N ILE A 183 25.08 -8.51 2.03
CA ILE A 183 24.11 -9.58 1.81
C ILE A 183 24.72 -10.55 0.80
N GLU A 184 25.10 -11.74 1.27
CA GLU A 184 25.36 -12.89 0.40
C GLU A 184 24.01 -13.57 0.11
N CYS A 185 23.55 -13.49 -1.14
CA CYS A 185 22.34 -14.16 -1.62
C CYS A 185 22.70 -15.14 -2.73
N SER A 186 22.14 -16.35 -2.63
CA SER A 186 22.10 -17.32 -3.72
C SER A 186 20.75 -17.20 -4.41
N LEU A 187 20.63 -16.22 -5.31
CA LEU A 187 19.42 -16.07 -6.11
C LEU A 187 19.29 -17.25 -7.07
N VAL A 188 18.09 -17.80 -7.18
CA VAL A 188 17.77 -18.91 -8.10
C VAL A 188 16.65 -18.46 -9.03
N GLY A 189 16.89 -18.56 -10.34
CA GLY A 189 15.93 -18.16 -11.37
C GLY A 189 16.02 -16.68 -11.77
N GLN A 190 15.08 -16.23 -12.61
CA GLN A 190 15.01 -14.85 -13.08
C GLN A 190 13.85 -14.12 -12.40
N SER A 191 14.15 -12.94 -11.90
CA SER A 191 13.18 -12.01 -11.32
C SER A 191 12.51 -11.16 -12.41
N TYR A 192 11.28 -10.75 -12.13
CA TYR A 192 10.46 -9.91 -13.01
C TYR A 192 10.46 -8.43 -12.59
N ILE A 193 11.28 -8.09 -11.60
CA ILE A 193 11.41 -6.74 -11.06
C ILE A 193 11.95 -5.81 -12.15
N GLU A 194 11.21 -4.74 -12.41
CA GLU A 194 11.59 -3.68 -13.35
C GLU A 194 12.14 -2.45 -12.60
N VAL A 195 11.68 -2.23 -11.38
CA VAL A 195 12.09 -1.08 -10.56
C VAL A 195 12.50 -1.56 -9.18
N LEU A 196 13.74 -1.28 -8.80
CA LEU A 196 14.31 -1.68 -7.53
C LEU A 196 14.86 -0.48 -6.76
N TYR A 197 14.35 -0.29 -5.54
CA TYR A 197 14.82 0.72 -4.60
C TYR A 197 15.50 0.03 -3.41
N LEU A 198 16.76 0.36 -3.15
CA LEU A 198 17.56 -0.18 -2.05
C LEU A 198 18.00 0.97 -1.14
N THR A 199 17.51 0.97 0.10
CA THR A 199 17.78 2.03 1.07
C THR A 199 18.53 1.49 2.28
N ASN A 200 19.71 2.07 2.59
CA ASN A 200 20.64 1.65 3.65
C ASN A 200 21.07 0.18 3.55
N ILE A 201 21.15 -0.37 2.34
CA ILE A 201 21.60 -1.75 2.11
C ILE A 201 23.07 -1.70 1.67
N SER A 202 23.96 -2.33 2.43
CA SER A 202 25.32 -2.59 1.98
C SER A 202 25.31 -3.86 1.13
N ILE A 203 25.65 -3.70 -0.14
CA ILE A 203 25.85 -4.82 -1.05
C ILE A 203 27.30 -4.74 -1.51
N ASP A 204 27.99 -5.88 -1.49
CA ASP A 204 29.32 -5.95 -2.04
C ASP A 204 29.27 -5.76 -3.56
N VAL A 205 30.18 -4.95 -4.08
CA VAL A 205 30.27 -4.58 -5.50
C VAL A 205 30.46 -5.81 -6.37
N HIS A 206 31.29 -6.75 -5.90
CA HIS A 206 31.57 -7.98 -6.61
C HIS A 206 30.33 -8.88 -6.64
N SER A 207 29.61 -9.00 -5.52
CA SER A 207 28.33 -9.73 -5.47
C SER A 207 27.24 -9.09 -6.36
N ILE A 208 27.19 -7.75 -6.45
CA ILE A 208 26.27 -7.08 -7.38
C ILE A 208 26.55 -7.51 -8.83
N LYS A 209 27.83 -7.53 -9.21
CA LYS A 209 28.26 -7.75 -10.60
C LYS A 209 28.14 -9.21 -11.04
N GLU A 210 28.45 -10.15 -10.15
CA GLU A 210 28.58 -11.57 -10.52
C GLU A 210 27.33 -12.41 -10.26
N SER A 211 26.36 -11.91 -9.48
CA SER A 211 25.13 -12.65 -9.23
C SER A 211 23.89 -11.78 -9.37
N PHE A 212 23.87 -10.59 -8.79
CA PHE A 212 22.61 -9.86 -8.61
C PHE A 212 21.91 -9.46 -9.91
N PHE A 213 22.63 -8.89 -10.89
CA PHE A 213 22.00 -8.40 -12.13
C PHE A 213 21.66 -9.50 -13.13
N ASP A 214 22.39 -10.60 -13.13
CA ASP A 214 22.08 -11.76 -13.98
C ASP A 214 20.69 -12.35 -13.63
N HIS A 215 20.25 -12.15 -12.39
CA HIS A 215 18.94 -12.56 -11.91
C HIS A 215 17.83 -11.52 -12.10
N ILE A 216 18.10 -10.31 -12.59
CA ILE A 216 17.06 -9.29 -12.87
C ILE A 216 17.20 -8.72 -14.28
N PRO A 217 17.02 -9.56 -15.33
CA PRO A 217 17.24 -9.12 -16.71
C PRO A 217 16.25 -8.05 -17.20
N LYS A 218 15.14 -7.83 -16.48
CA LYS A 218 14.10 -6.85 -16.81
C LYS A 218 14.25 -5.52 -16.08
N LEU A 219 15.33 -5.34 -15.31
CA LEU A 219 15.53 -4.13 -14.52
C LEU A 219 15.65 -2.89 -15.43
N LYS A 220 14.73 -1.96 -15.24
CA LYS A 220 14.66 -0.67 -15.95
C LYS A 220 15.18 0.48 -15.09
N ARG A 221 15.04 0.38 -13.76
CA ARG A 221 15.46 1.41 -12.81
C ARG A 221 16.01 0.78 -11.53
N LEU A 222 17.20 1.24 -11.15
CA LEU A 222 17.82 0.95 -9.86
C LEU A 222 18.04 2.26 -9.12
N GLU A 223 17.59 2.33 -7.87
CA GLU A 223 17.86 3.47 -6.99
C GLU A 223 18.51 2.98 -5.70
N LEU A 224 19.66 3.55 -5.38
CA LEU A 224 20.44 3.24 -4.19
C LEU A 224 20.49 4.49 -3.31
N SER A 225 20.02 4.39 -2.07
CA SER A 225 20.05 5.50 -1.11
C SER A 225 20.66 5.05 0.23
N GLY A 226 21.26 5.98 0.97
CA GLY A 226 21.82 5.68 2.30
C GLY A 226 23.08 4.81 2.30
N LEU A 227 23.86 4.85 1.23
CA LEU A 227 25.14 4.15 1.12
C LEU A 227 26.23 4.87 1.94
N ILE A 228 26.81 4.19 2.94
CA ILE A 228 27.96 4.70 3.69
C ILE A 228 29.26 4.26 2.98
N GLN A 229 29.95 5.23 2.36
CA GLN A 229 31.40 5.30 2.07
C GLN A 229 32.14 4.18 1.30
N THR A 230 31.57 3.04 0.94
CA THR A 230 32.28 2.00 0.15
C THR A 230 32.40 2.30 -1.35
N PHE A 231 31.86 3.43 -1.83
CA PHE A 231 31.53 3.66 -3.25
C PHE A 231 32.48 4.57 -4.04
N LYS A 232 33.73 4.80 -3.61
CA LYS A 232 34.69 5.55 -4.46
C LYS A 232 34.97 4.85 -5.80
N ASN A 233 34.84 3.51 -5.86
CA ASN A 233 35.08 2.74 -7.09
C ASN A 233 33.80 2.45 -7.91
N LEU A 234 32.62 2.44 -7.26
CA LEU A 234 31.36 2.14 -7.95
C LEU A 234 30.82 3.31 -8.76
N SER A 235 31.14 4.55 -8.40
CA SER A 235 30.73 5.71 -9.20
C SER A 235 31.22 5.57 -10.64
N SER A 236 32.46 5.14 -10.86
CA SER A 236 32.98 4.88 -12.21
C SER A 236 32.22 3.77 -12.97
N TRP A 237 31.80 2.71 -12.29
CA TRP A 237 31.05 1.60 -12.89
C TRP A 237 29.57 1.95 -13.14
N ILE A 238 28.92 2.59 -12.17
CA ILE A 238 27.56 3.12 -12.28
C ILE A 238 27.50 4.18 -13.37
N THR A 239 28.47 5.10 -13.48
CA THR A 239 28.44 6.14 -14.53
C THR A 239 28.54 5.51 -15.93
N ASN A 240 29.28 4.41 -16.07
CA ASN A 240 29.35 3.63 -17.32
C ASN A 240 28.06 2.85 -17.63
N GLN A 241 27.22 2.54 -16.63
CA GLN A 241 25.96 1.82 -16.79
C GLN A 241 24.72 2.76 -16.79
N ILE A 242 24.76 3.91 -16.11
CA ILE A 242 23.69 4.93 -16.08
C ILE A 242 23.47 5.54 -17.46
N LEU A 243 24.54 5.64 -18.29
CA LEU A 243 24.42 6.00 -19.70
C LEU A 243 23.52 5.05 -20.52
N ILE A 244 23.15 3.87 -19.98
CA ILE A 244 22.24 2.91 -20.60
C ILE A 244 20.78 3.11 -20.12
N TYR A 245 20.52 3.78 -18.99
CA TYR A 245 19.20 3.78 -18.33
C TYR A 245 18.48 5.15 -18.25
N GLU A 246 19.04 6.25 -18.78
CA GLU A 246 18.38 7.58 -18.80
C GLU A 246 17.19 7.73 -19.77
N LYS A 247 16.70 6.66 -20.41
CA LYS A 247 15.63 6.73 -21.44
C LYS A 247 14.26 6.20 -21.02
N ILE A 248 13.83 6.35 -19.76
CA ILE A 248 12.50 5.85 -19.35
C ILE A 248 11.70 6.93 -18.59
N PRO A 249 10.48 7.29 -19.06
CA PRO A 249 9.67 8.32 -18.45
C PRO A 249 9.15 7.89 -17.07
N ILE A 250 9.06 8.87 -16.16
CA ILE A 250 8.52 8.73 -14.81
C ILE A 250 7.05 8.31 -14.90
N ILE A 251 6.76 7.04 -14.60
CA ILE A 251 5.38 6.57 -14.40
C ILE A 251 4.94 7.05 -13.01
N LYS A 252 4.09 8.07 -12.96
CA LYS A 252 3.32 8.40 -11.76
C LYS A 252 2.23 7.35 -11.60
N LEU A 253 2.31 6.54 -10.54
CA LEU A 253 1.14 5.80 -10.07
C LEU A 253 0.11 6.84 -9.62
N LYS A 254 -1.02 6.89 -10.33
CA LYS A 254 -2.22 7.66 -9.95
C LYS A 254 -3.12 6.80 -9.10
#